data_AF-A0A533YNG5-F1
#
_entry.id   AF-A0A533YNG5-F1
#
_cell.length_a   1.000
_cell.length_b   1.000
_cell.length_c   1.000
_cell.angle_alpha   90.00
_cell.angle_beta   90.00
_cell.angle_gamma   90.00
#
_symmetry.space_group_name_H-M   'P 1'
#
loop_
_entity.id
_entity.type
_entity.pdbx_description
1 polymer ?
#
loop_
_entity_poly.entity_id
_entity_poly.type
_entity_poly.pdbx_seq_one_letter_code
_entity_poly.pdbx_strand_id
1 'polypeptide(L)'
;MGQQQLLLIILGVIIVGIAIAVGISQFGAHSTQANKDGVTASLVNVAANSYQYKIRPTTMGGGGGSYVGYSIPSKMAKDDNGTFALGTVASNSCGITGTSSINTAWVATCTADDTGKTSVTYVGW
;
A
#
# COMPACT_ATOMS: atom_id res chain seq x y z
N MET A 1 51.58 -14.40 -21.61
CA MET A 1 50.16 -14.50 -22.00
C MET A 1 49.27 -15.04 -20.89
N GLY A 2 49.66 -16.09 -20.15
CA GLY A 2 48.84 -16.62 -19.02
C GLY A 2 48.54 -15.62 -17.89
N GLN A 3 49.48 -14.74 -17.53
CA GLN A 3 49.27 -13.74 -16.47
C GLN A 3 48.24 -12.65 -16.84
N GLN A 4 48.22 -12.21 -18.10
CA GLN A 4 47.23 -11.22 -18.57
C GLN A 4 45.83 -11.84 -18.71
N GLN A 5 45.74 -13.09 -19.17
CA GLN A 5 44.46 -13.80 -19.22
C GLN A 5 43.88 -14.05 -17.83
N LEU A 6 44.71 -14.39 -16.84
CA LEU A 6 44.28 -14.54 -15.45
C LEU A 6 43.70 -13.24 -14.89
N LEU A 7 44.36 -12.10 -15.15
CA LEU A 7 43.89 -10.78 -14.72
C LEU A 7 42.54 -10.40 -15.33
N LEU A 8 42.32 -10.69 -16.61
CA LEU A 8 41.06 -10.39 -17.28
C LEU A 8 39.89 -11.22 -16.75
N ILE A 9 40.14 -12.49 -16.40
CA ILE A 9 39.13 -13.35 -15.77
C ILE A 9 38.74 -12.81 -14.39
N ILE A 10 39.74 -12.43 -13.58
CA ILE A 10 39.48 -11.87 -12.24
C ILE A 10 38.65 -10.60 -12.33
N LEU A 11 38.99 -9.70 -13.26
CA LEU A 11 38.24 -8.47 -13.48
C LEU A 11 36.79 -8.75 -13.91
N GLY A 12 36.57 -9.73 -14.79
CA GLY A 12 35.23 -10.16 -15.19
C GLY A 12 34.39 -10.69 -14.03
N VAL A 13 34.98 -11.53 -13.17
CA VAL A 13 34.28 -12.11 -12.01
C VAL A 13 33.91 -11.03 -10.98
N ILE A 14 34.78 -10.05 -10.74
CA ILE A 14 34.50 -8.94 -9.82
C ILE A 14 33.27 -8.15 -10.29
N ILE A 15 33.19 -7.85 -11.59
CA ILE A 15 32.06 -7.09 -12.15
C ILE A 15 30.75 -7.88 -12.02
N VAL A 16 30.77 -9.17 -12.37
CA VAL A 16 29.58 -10.04 -12.25
C VAL A 16 29.13 -10.16 -10.79
N GLY A 17 30.06 -10.29 -9.85
CA GLY A 17 29.76 -10.36 -8.42
C GLY A 17 29.02 -9.11 -7.91
N ILE A 18 29.48 -7.92 -8.29
CA ILE A 18 28.82 -6.66 -7.92
C ILE A 18 27.46 -6.55 -8.59
N ALA A 19 27.34 -6.90 -9.87
CA ALA A 19 26.07 -6.84 -10.60
C ALA A 19 24.98 -7.71 -9.95
N ILE A 20 25.33 -8.91 -9.48
CA ILE A 20 24.39 -9.80 -8.77
C ILE A 20 23.99 -9.20 -7.43
N ALA A 21 24.95 -8.70 -6.63
CA ALA A 21 24.65 -8.09 -5.33
C ALA A 21 23.71 -6.88 -5.46
N VAL A 22 23.98 -5.99 -6.42
CA VAL A 22 23.12 -4.84 -6.72
C VAL A 22 21.76 -5.30 -7.24
N GLY A 23 21.71 -6.27 -8.15
CA GLY A 23 20.46 -6.81 -8.69
C GLY A 23 19.53 -7.36 -7.61
N ILE A 24 20.07 -8.09 -6.63
CA ILE A 24 19.30 -8.62 -5.50
C ILE A 24 18.74 -7.47 -4.64
N SER A 25 19.57 -6.48 -4.33
CA SER A 25 19.12 -5.32 -3.52
C SER A 25 18.01 -4.52 -4.22
N GLN A 26 18.13 -4.32 -5.54
CA GLN A 26 17.15 -3.59 -6.33
C GLN A 26 15.82 -4.36 -6.43
N PHE A 27 15.87 -5.68 -6.57
CA PHE A 27 14.67 -6.51 -6.60
C PHE A 27 13.91 -6.46 -5.26
N GLY A 28 14.62 -6.51 -4.13
CA GLY A 28 14.02 -6.34 -2.81
C GLY A 28 13.37 -4.96 -2.61
N ALA A 29 14.05 -3.89 -3.04
CA ALA A 29 13.49 -2.54 -3.00
C ALA A 29 12.25 -2.40 -3.89
N HIS A 30 12.26 -2.99 -5.09
CA HIS A 30 11.12 -2.97 -5.99
C HIS A 30 9.91 -3.73 -5.43
N SER A 31 10.13 -4.89 -4.81
CA SER A 31 9.06 -5.65 -4.15
C SER A 31 8.41 -4.87 -3.00
N THR A 32 9.22 -4.19 -2.18
CA THR A 32 8.74 -3.32 -1.11
C THR A 32 7.90 -2.16 -1.66
N GLN A 33 8.39 -1.49 -2.70
CA GLN A 33 7.68 -0.37 -3.34
C GLN A 33 6.36 -0.83 -3.98
N ALA A 34 6.36 -1.97 -4.69
CA ALA A 34 5.16 -2.53 -5.30
C ALA A 34 4.09 -2.87 -4.26
N ASN A 35 4.48 -3.40 -3.09
CA ASN A 35 3.55 -3.65 -2.00
C ASN A 35 2.98 -2.33 -1.43
N LYS A 36 3.83 -1.31 -1.22
CA LYS A 36 3.38 0.01 -0.77
C LYS A 36 2.35 0.61 -1.73
N ASP A 37 2.62 0.55 -3.03
CA ASP A 37 1.71 1.06 -4.06
C ASP A 37 0.42 0.25 -4.11
N GLY A 38 0.49 -1.09 -3.96
CA GLY A 38 -0.67 -1.97 -3.88
C GLY A 38 -1.58 -1.68 -2.68
N VAL A 39 -1.00 -1.56 -1.47
CA VAL A 39 -1.74 -1.17 -0.26
C VAL A 39 -2.40 0.20 -0.44
N THR A 40 -1.69 1.15 -1.07
CA THR A 40 -2.21 2.50 -1.34
C THR A 40 -3.40 2.46 -2.30
N ALA A 41 -3.30 1.71 -3.40
CA ALA A 41 -4.38 1.57 -4.36
C ALA A 41 -5.65 0.98 -3.74
N SER A 42 -5.50 -0.07 -2.94
CA SER A 42 -6.60 -0.69 -2.21
C SER A 42 -7.20 0.24 -1.15
N LEU A 43 -6.38 1.00 -0.42
CA LEU A 43 -6.85 2.02 0.52
C LEU A 43 -7.66 3.12 -0.16
N VAL A 44 -7.20 3.63 -1.29
CA VAL A 44 -7.94 4.63 -2.07
C VAL A 44 -9.26 4.06 -2.58
N ASN A 45 -9.30 2.79 -2.98
CA ASN A 45 -10.53 2.11 -3.39
C ASN A 45 -11.54 2.00 -2.23
N VAL A 46 -11.08 1.59 -1.04
CA VAL A 46 -11.92 1.54 0.17
C VAL A 46 -12.40 2.93 0.56
N ALA A 47 -11.54 3.94 0.47
CA ALA A 47 -11.91 5.32 0.77
C ALA A 47 -12.97 5.85 -0.22
N ALA A 48 -12.82 5.57 -1.51
CA ALA A 48 -13.83 5.90 -2.52
C ALA A 48 -15.18 5.20 -2.22
N ASN A 49 -15.16 3.94 -1.79
CA ASN A 49 -16.37 3.22 -1.38
C ASN A 49 -17.03 3.86 -0.14
N SER A 50 -16.24 4.30 0.84
CA SER A 50 -16.75 5.03 2.00
C SER A 50 -17.42 6.34 1.62
N TYR A 51 -16.86 7.09 0.65
CA TYR A 51 -17.46 8.31 0.14
C TYR A 51 -18.76 8.04 -0.63
N GLN A 52 -18.80 6.98 -1.43
CA GLN A 52 -20.02 6.53 -2.10
C GLN A 52 -21.12 6.16 -1.09
N TYR A 53 -20.77 5.51 0.03
CA TYR A 53 -21.71 5.25 1.11
C TYR A 53 -22.26 6.56 1.69
N LYS A 54 -21.39 7.52 1.98
CA LYS A 54 -21.79 8.82 2.54
C LYS A 54 -22.79 9.55 1.65
N ILE A 55 -22.51 9.71 0.37
CA ILE A 55 -23.37 10.51 -0.54
C ILE A 55 -24.69 9.79 -0.89
N ARG A 56 -24.76 8.48 -0.66
CA ARG A 56 -25.95 7.68 -0.95
C ARG A 56 -27.06 7.97 0.10
N PRO A 57 -28.31 8.20 -0.31
CA PRO A 57 -29.42 8.43 0.61
C PRO A 57 -29.65 7.23 1.53
N THR A 58 -30.15 7.49 2.75
CA THR A 58 -30.50 6.45 3.73
C THR A 58 -31.59 5.50 3.22
N THR A 59 -32.50 5.97 2.38
CA THR A 59 -33.54 5.16 1.71
C THR A 59 -32.96 4.07 0.81
N MET A 60 -31.71 4.24 0.35
CA MET A 60 -30.99 3.28 -0.45
C MET A 60 -29.95 2.49 0.38
N GLY A 61 -29.91 2.64 1.70
CA GLY A 61 -28.91 2.00 2.57
C GLY A 61 -27.55 2.71 2.59
N GLY A 62 -27.50 3.99 2.25
CA GLY A 62 -26.31 4.84 2.42
C GLY A 62 -26.30 5.62 3.74
N GLY A 63 -25.29 6.46 3.91
CA GLY A 63 -25.04 7.24 5.12
C GLY A 63 -25.75 8.60 5.18
N GLY A 64 -26.44 9.02 4.12
CA GLY A 64 -27.26 10.25 4.14
C GLY A 64 -26.46 11.52 4.44
N GLY A 65 -25.20 11.58 3.99
CA GLY A 65 -24.27 12.67 4.30
C GLY A 65 -23.32 12.37 5.48
N SER A 66 -23.38 11.18 6.08
CA SER A 66 -22.51 10.75 7.17
C SER A 66 -21.71 9.50 6.80
N TYR A 67 -20.46 9.38 7.26
CA TYR A 67 -19.73 8.10 7.20
C TYR A 67 -20.11 7.15 8.33
N VAL A 68 -20.87 7.60 9.34
CA VAL A 68 -21.28 6.76 10.47
C VAL A 68 -22.10 5.58 9.98
N GLY A 69 -21.73 4.37 10.42
CA GLY A 69 -22.36 3.12 9.98
C GLY A 69 -21.74 2.50 8.73
N TYR A 70 -20.75 3.14 8.11
CA TYR A 70 -19.95 2.52 7.06
C TYR A 70 -19.19 1.31 7.59
N SER A 71 -19.24 0.21 6.84
CA SER A 71 -18.46 -1.00 7.07
C SER A 71 -17.75 -1.36 5.78
N ILE A 72 -16.47 -1.72 5.88
CA ILE A 72 -15.69 -2.17 4.72
C ILE A 72 -16.25 -3.52 4.27
N PRO A 73 -16.67 -3.67 3.00
CA PRO A 73 -17.12 -4.95 2.48
C PRO A 73 -16.03 -6.02 2.67
N SER A 74 -16.41 -7.25 3.03
CA SER A 74 -15.45 -8.34 3.32
C SER A 74 -14.48 -8.63 2.17
N LYS A 75 -14.91 -8.40 0.92
CA LYS A 75 -14.07 -8.54 -0.28
C LYS A 75 -12.97 -7.47 -0.40
N MET A 76 -13.10 -6.35 0.31
CA MET A 76 -12.16 -5.23 0.31
C MET A 76 -11.36 -5.15 1.62
N ALA A 77 -11.72 -5.93 2.64
CA ALA A 77 -11.04 -5.95 3.93
C ALA A 77 -9.67 -6.65 3.88
N LYS A 78 -9.39 -7.41 2.82
CA LYS A 78 -8.11 -8.09 2.62
C LYS A 78 -7.81 -8.27 1.13
N ASP A 79 -6.56 -8.02 0.76
CA ASP A 79 -6.00 -8.40 -0.53
C ASP A 79 -4.67 -9.17 -0.32
N ASP A 80 -3.91 -9.32 -1.40
CA ASP A 80 -2.57 -9.93 -1.34
C ASP A 80 -1.51 -8.98 -0.77
N ASN A 81 -1.78 -7.66 -0.81
CA ASN A 81 -0.86 -6.63 -0.35
C ASN A 81 -0.99 -6.34 1.15
N GLY A 82 -2.15 -6.61 1.75
CA GLY A 82 -2.42 -6.27 3.13
C GLY A 82 -3.86 -6.54 3.62
N THR A 83 -4.10 -6.09 4.84
CA THR A 83 -5.41 -6.10 5.51
C THR A 83 -5.86 -4.69 5.80
N PHE A 84 -7.14 -4.40 5.55
CA PHE A 84 -7.72 -3.07 5.68
C PHE A 84 -8.79 -3.08 6.77
N ALA A 85 -8.60 -2.21 7.75
CA ALA A 85 -9.51 -2.03 8.88
C ALA A 85 -10.00 -0.58 8.94
N LEU A 86 -11.18 -0.39 9.51
CA LEU A 86 -11.66 0.94 9.85
C LEU A 86 -10.89 1.46 11.07
N GLY A 87 -10.40 2.68 10.95
CA GLY A 87 -9.96 3.49 12.07
C GLY A 87 -11.12 4.38 12.56
N THR A 88 -10.83 5.64 12.81
CA THR A 88 -11.83 6.60 13.28
C THR A 88 -12.88 6.89 12.22
N VAL A 89 -14.15 6.60 12.52
CA VAL A 89 -15.29 6.96 11.67
C VAL A 89 -16.11 8.05 12.37
N ALA A 90 -16.20 9.21 11.75
CA ALA A 90 -16.99 10.36 12.17
C ALA A 90 -17.93 10.78 11.04
N SER A 91 -18.91 11.64 11.30
CA SER A 91 -19.86 12.07 10.25
C SER A 91 -19.17 12.65 9.02
N ASN A 92 -18.07 13.39 9.23
CA ASN A 92 -17.37 14.15 8.20
C ASN A 92 -16.01 13.55 7.85
N SER A 93 -15.60 12.45 8.49
CA SER A 93 -14.29 11.83 8.21
C SER A 93 -14.32 10.32 8.41
N CYS A 94 -13.66 9.59 7.52
CA CYS A 94 -13.47 8.15 7.65
C CYS A 94 -11.98 7.81 7.55
N GLY A 95 -11.41 7.29 8.64
CA GLY A 95 -10.07 6.74 8.69
C GLY A 95 -10.08 5.26 8.33
N ILE A 96 -9.21 4.85 7.42
CA ILE A 96 -8.98 3.47 7.02
C ILE A 96 -7.50 3.16 7.18
N THR A 97 -7.17 2.09 7.88
CA THR A 97 -5.79 1.63 8.10
C THR A 97 -5.54 0.36 7.30
N GLY A 98 -4.52 0.39 6.44
CA GLY A 98 -4.02 -0.75 5.68
C GLY A 98 -2.70 -1.23 6.29
N THR A 99 -2.66 -2.49 6.71
CA THR A 99 -1.43 -3.14 7.22
C THR A 99 -0.87 -4.06 6.13
N SER A 100 0.41 -3.88 5.78
CA SER A 100 1.07 -4.69 4.76
C SER A 100 1.12 -6.19 5.14
N SER A 101 1.02 -7.05 4.13
CA SER A 101 1.24 -8.49 4.24
C SER A 101 2.72 -8.89 4.36
N ILE A 102 3.64 -8.00 3.97
CA ILE A 102 5.09 -8.24 4.02
C ILE A 102 5.64 -7.94 5.42
N ASN A 103 5.17 -6.86 6.05
CA ASN A 103 5.60 -6.45 7.38
C ASN A 103 4.46 -5.79 8.13
N THR A 104 4.11 -6.32 9.29
CA THR A 104 3.02 -5.79 10.11
C THR A 104 3.33 -4.42 10.73
N ALA A 105 4.60 -3.99 10.75
CA ALA A 105 5.00 -2.64 11.14
C ALA A 105 4.75 -1.60 10.05
N TRP A 106 4.49 -2.03 8.80
CA TRP A 106 4.20 -1.16 7.67
C TRP A 106 2.71 -0.88 7.58
N VAL A 107 2.32 0.31 8.03
CA VAL A 107 0.91 0.71 8.17
C VAL A 107 0.65 1.99 7.40
N ALA A 108 -0.28 1.94 6.45
CA ALA A 108 -0.74 3.09 5.69
C ALA A 108 -2.12 3.50 6.22
N THR A 109 -2.29 4.77 6.57
CA THR A 109 -3.57 5.31 7.05
C THR A 109 -4.10 6.28 6.02
N CYS A 110 -5.27 5.97 5.46
CA CYS A 110 -6.01 6.83 4.55
C CYS A 110 -7.15 7.49 5.32
N THR A 111 -7.24 8.82 5.30
CA THR A 111 -8.39 9.56 5.85
C THR A 111 -9.15 10.23 4.72
N ALA A 112 -10.42 9.87 4.56
CA ALA A 112 -11.36 10.55 3.69
C ALA A 112 -12.02 11.71 4.45
N ASP A 113 -12.02 12.91 3.87
CA ASP A 113 -12.63 14.11 4.45
C ASP A 113 -14.10 14.30 4.04
N ASP A 114 -14.68 15.42 4.43
CA ASP A 114 -16.09 15.72 4.19
C ASP A 114 -16.42 15.83 2.68
N THR A 115 -15.43 16.20 1.88
CA THR A 115 -15.54 16.39 0.42
C THR A 115 -15.10 15.17 -0.38
N GLY A 116 -14.68 14.09 0.29
CA GLY A 116 -14.17 12.89 -0.35
C GLY A 116 -12.69 12.97 -0.75
N LYS A 117 -11.96 14.02 -0.34
CA LYS A 117 -10.50 14.05 -0.51
C LYS A 117 -9.89 13.04 0.44
N THR A 118 -8.91 12.32 -0.07
CA THR A 118 -8.18 11.29 0.67
C THR A 118 -6.77 11.76 0.94
N SER A 119 -6.30 11.61 2.18
CA SER A 119 -4.91 11.80 2.54
C SER A 119 -4.35 10.50 3.10
N VAL A 120 -3.22 10.04 2.55
CA VAL A 120 -2.57 8.81 2.96
C VAL A 120 -1.27 9.14 3.70
N THR A 121 -1.12 8.59 4.90
CA THR A 121 0.11 8.67 5.70
C THR A 121 0.69 7.28 5.88
N TYR A 122 2.02 7.16 5.86
CA TYR A 122 2.74 5.90 5.94
C TYR A 122 3.57 5.83 7.22
N VAL A 123 3.60 4.68 7.87
CA VAL A 123 4.46 4.37 9.01
C VAL A 123 5.27 3.14 8.69
N GLY A 124 6.60 3.22 8.84
CA GLY A 124 7.52 2.08 8.77
C GLY A 124 8.15 1.78 7.40
N TRP A 125 7.64 2.35 6.30
CA TRP A 125 8.26 2.27 4.96
C TRP A 125 9.37 3.30 4.76
#